data_AF-A0A3S4LZ72-F1
#
_entry.id   AF-A0A3S4LZ72-F1
#
_cell.length_a   1.000
_cell.length_b   1.000
_cell.length_c   1.000
_cell.angle_alpha   90.00
_cell.angle_beta   90.00
_cell.angle_gamma   90.00
#
_symmetry.space_group_name_H-M   'P 1'
#
loop_
_entity.id
_entity.type
_entity.pdbx_description
1 polymer ?
#
loop_
_entity_poly.entity_id
_entity_poly.type
_entity_poly.pdbx_seq_one_letter_code
_entity_poly.pdbx_strand_id
1 'polypeptide(L)'
;MPVSSLHLISRYAGGAEESAPLHKLGGDAWSRARQKAAEKVRDVAAELLDIYAQRAAKEGFAFKHDREQYQLFCDSFPFETTPDQAQAINAVLSDMCQPLAMDRLVCGDVGFGKTEVAMRAAFLAVENHKQVAVLVPTTLLAQQHYGQLPRPFRQLAGTH
;
A
#
# COMPACT_ATOMS: atom_id res chain seq x y z
N MET A 1 -17.56 15.88 -34.99
CA MET A 1 -16.34 15.04 -34.92
C MET A 1 -16.61 13.76 -35.71
N PRO A 2 -15.74 13.37 -36.66
CA PRO A 2 -15.89 12.12 -37.40
C PRO A 2 -15.55 10.89 -36.55
N VAL A 3 -16.13 9.73 -36.89
CA VAL A 3 -16.00 8.46 -36.14
C VAL A 3 -14.52 7.99 -36.05
N SER A 4 -13.68 8.36 -37.01
CA SER A 4 -12.24 8.08 -37.01
C SER A 4 -11.45 8.77 -35.88
N SER A 5 -12.01 9.79 -35.22
CA SER A 5 -11.36 10.56 -34.16
C SER A 5 -11.82 10.17 -32.75
N LEU A 6 -12.51 9.04 -32.58
CA LEU A 6 -13.01 8.56 -31.28
C LEU A 6 -11.91 8.37 -30.22
N HIS A 7 -10.68 8.05 -30.62
CA HIS A 7 -9.54 7.88 -29.70
C HIS A 7 -9.12 9.17 -28.97
N LEU A 8 -9.59 10.34 -29.42
CA LEU A 8 -9.34 11.63 -28.76
C LEU A 8 -10.40 11.95 -27.69
N ILE A 9 -11.44 11.12 -27.59
CA ILE A 9 -12.53 11.29 -26.65
C ILE A 9 -12.27 10.38 -25.46
N SER A 10 -12.26 10.97 -24.27
CA SER A 10 -12.21 10.24 -23.01
C SER A 10 -13.34 10.76 -22.13
N ARG A 11 -14.00 9.85 -21.41
CA ARG A 11 -15.02 10.24 -20.43
C ARG A 11 -14.34 11.04 -19.32
N TYR A 12 -14.92 12.18 -18.95
CA TYR A 12 -14.43 12.95 -17.82
C TYR A 12 -14.56 12.12 -16.54
N ALA A 13 -13.47 12.05 -15.77
CA ALA A 13 -13.40 11.27 -14.53
C ALA A 13 -12.80 12.08 -13.36
N GLY A 14 -12.92 13.42 -13.40
CA GLY A 14 -12.27 14.34 -12.47
C GLY A 14 -13.05 14.66 -11.19
N GLY A 15 -14.14 13.94 -10.88
CA GLY A 15 -15.02 14.22 -9.73
C GLY A 15 -16.49 14.31 -10.12
N ALA A 16 -17.26 15.15 -9.42
CA ALA A 16 -18.69 15.33 -9.70
C ALA A 16 -18.93 15.94 -11.09
N GLU A 17 -19.85 15.34 -11.85
CA GLU A 17 -20.22 15.79 -13.21
C GLU A 17 -20.68 17.26 -13.25
N GLU A 18 -21.27 17.75 -12.17
CA GLU A 18 -21.74 19.14 -12.02
C GLU A 18 -20.63 20.20 -12.02
N SER A 19 -19.39 19.80 -11.72
CA SER A 19 -18.22 20.70 -11.68
C SER A 19 -17.31 20.56 -12.91
N ALA A 20 -17.77 19.86 -13.94
CA ALA A 20 -16.98 19.62 -15.14
C ALA A 20 -16.62 20.95 -15.84
N PRO A 21 -15.31 21.23 -16.07
CA PRO A 21 -14.90 22.48 -16.67
C PRO A 21 -15.28 22.53 -18.16
N LEU A 22 -15.97 23.59 -18.57
CA LEU A 22 -16.28 23.88 -19.96
C LEU A 22 -15.23 24.83 -20.54
N HIS A 23 -14.42 24.34 -21.47
CA HIS A 23 -13.41 25.15 -22.15
C HIS A 23 -13.95 25.75 -23.45
N LYS A 24 -13.68 27.03 -23.70
CA LYS A 24 -14.04 27.70 -24.96
C LYS A 24 -13.19 27.17 -26.12
N LEU A 25 -13.82 26.86 -27.25
CA LEU A 25 -13.14 26.47 -28.48
C LEU A 25 -12.30 27.64 -29.01
N GLY A 26 -11.03 27.38 -29.32
CA GLY A 26 -10.08 28.39 -29.81
C GLY A 26 -9.36 29.21 -28.73
N GLY A 27 -9.60 28.96 -27.44
CA GLY A 27 -8.88 29.61 -26.35
C GLY A 27 -7.67 28.81 -25.85
N ASP A 28 -6.61 29.50 -25.42
CA ASP A 28 -5.38 28.87 -24.88
C ASP A 28 -5.54 28.27 -23.48
N ALA A 29 -6.73 28.36 -22.88
CA ALA A 29 -6.98 27.88 -21.53
C ALA A 29 -6.72 26.37 -21.39
N TRP A 30 -7.17 25.57 -22.36
CA TRP A 30 -6.93 24.13 -22.39
C TRP A 30 -5.45 23.80 -22.61
N SER A 31 -4.79 24.51 -23.54
CA SER A 31 -3.36 24.32 -23.83
C SER A 31 -2.50 24.60 -22.59
N ARG A 32 -2.75 25.73 -21.91
CA ARG A 32 -2.06 26.10 -20.66
C ARG A 32 -2.34 25.12 -19.52
N ALA A 33 -3.60 24.68 -19.36
CA ALA A 33 -3.96 23.69 -18.35
C ALA A 33 -3.27 22.34 -18.60
N ARG A 34 -3.22 21.88 -19.86
CA ARG A 34 -2.52 20.66 -20.26
C ARG A 34 -1.02 20.75 -20.01
N GLN A 35 -0.40 21.88 -20.36
CA GLN A 35 1.02 22.10 -20.11
C GLN A 35 1.33 22.07 -18.61
N LYS A 36 0.56 22.80 -17.80
CA LYS A 36 0.72 22.81 -16.34
C LYS A 36 0.50 21.43 -15.71
N ALA A 37 -0.44 20.64 -16.24
CA ALA A 37 -0.65 19.27 -15.79
C ALA A 37 0.54 18.37 -16.16
N ALA A 38 1.09 18.50 -17.38
CA ALA A 38 2.27 17.75 -17.81
C ALA A 38 3.51 18.08 -16.97
N GLU A 39 3.72 19.36 -16.65
CA GLU A 39 4.78 19.81 -15.75
C GLU A 39 4.64 19.17 -14.36
N LYS A 40 3.45 19.25 -13.75
CA LYS A 40 3.20 18.61 -12.44
C LYS A 40 3.41 17.10 -12.45
N VAL A 41 2.95 16.41 -13.50
CA VAL A 41 3.15 14.96 -13.62
C VAL A 41 4.64 14.63 -13.70
N ARG A 42 5.41 15.42 -14.45
CA ARG A 42 6.86 15.25 -14.57
C ARG A 42 7.56 15.49 -13.23
N ASP A 43 7.16 16.52 -12.49
CA ASP A 43 7.74 16.83 -11.18
C ASP A 43 7.50 15.69 -10.18
N VAL A 44 6.26 15.20 -10.08
CA VAL A 44 5.91 14.05 -9.21
C VAL A 44 6.64 12.78 -9.65
N ALA A 45 6.74 12.53 -10.95
CA ALA A 45 7.47 11.37 -11.46
C ALA A 45 8.96 11.43 -11.12
N ALA A 46 9.58 12.61 -11.22
CA ALA A 46 10.97 12.82 -10.84
C ALA A 46 11.19 12.61 -9.34
N GLU A 47 10.30 13.13 -8.50
CA GLU A 47 10.34 12.94 -7.05
C GLU A 47 10.22 11.46 -6.65
N LEU A 48 9.25 10.74 -7.22
CA LEU A 48 9.09 9.30 -6.97
C LEU A 48 10.33 8.52 -7.42
N LEU A 49 10.88 8.84 -8.60
CA LEU A 49 12.09 8.18 -9.11
C LEU A 49 13.29 8.38 -8.16
N ASP A 50 13.47 9.59 -7.65
CA ASP A 50 14.54 9.90 -6.70
C ASP A 50 14.35 9.13 -5.38
N ILE A 51 13.13 9.06 -4.85
CA ILE A 51 12.81 8.25 -3.65
C ILE A 51 13.17 6.78 -3.89
N TYR A 52 12.78 6.20 -5.03
CA TYR A 52 13.11 4.81 -5.35
C TYR A 52 14.62 4.59 -5.54
N ALA A 53 15.33 5.54 -6.16
CA ALA A 53 16.78 5.45 -6.34
C ALA A 53 17.51 5.49 -5.00
N GLN A 54 17.16 6.42 -4.12
CA GLN A 54 17.73 6.52 -2.77
C GLN A 54 17.45 5.28 -1.93
N ARG A 55 16.27 4.68 -2.11
CA ARG A 55 15.85 3.46 -1.43
C ARG A 55 16.62 2.23 -1.92
N ALA A 56 16.85 2.11 -3.23
CA ALA A 56 17.64 1.03 -3.81
C ALA A 56 19.14 1.15 -3.49
N ALA A 57 19.63 2.38 -3.29
CA ALA A 57 21.02 2.64 -2.93
C ALA A 57 21.34 2.34 -1.45
N LYS A 58 20.33 2.36 -0.55
CA LYS A 58 20.51 2.03 0.86
C LYS A 58 20.37 0.52 1.08
N GLU A 59 21.32 -0.06 1.81
CA GLU A 59 21.19 -1.43 2.29
C GLU A 59 20.02 -1.51 3.29
N GLY A 60 19.07 -2.41 3.00
CA GLY A 60 17.95 -2.73 3.87
C GLY A 60 18.31 -3.82 4.90
N PHE A 61 17.30 -4.23 5.66
CA PHE A 61 17.42 -5.38 6.56
C PHE A 61 16.65 -6.55 5.98
N ALA A 62 17.35 -7.64 5.65
CA ALA A 62 16.74 -8.88 5.23
C ALA A 62 16.21 -9.66 6.45
N PHE A 63 14.89 -9.75 6.57
CA PHE A 63 14.25 -10.56 7.61
C PHE A 63 14.48 -12.06 7.35
N LYS A 64 14.66 -12.84 8.41
CA LYS A 64 14.71 -14.30 8.35
C LYS A 64 13.33 -14.86 8.62
N HIS A 65 12.89 -15.78 7.76
CA HIS A 65 11.58 -16.40 7.88
C HIS A 65 11.71 -17.85 8.37
N ASP A 66 11.32 -18.10 9.63
CA ASP A 66 11.15 -19.45 10.14
C ASP A 66 9.75 -19.97 9.76
N ARG A 67 9.72 -21.03 8.95
CA ARG A 67 8.47 -21.60 8.45
C ARG A 67 7.65 -22.25 9.55
N GLU A 68 8.28 -22.85 10.57
CA GLU A 68 7.58 -23.56 11.63
C GLU A 68 6.89 -22.57 12.58
N GLN A 69 7.64 -21.56 13.05
CA GLN A 69 7.11 -20.47 13.87
C GLN A 69 6.00 -19.71 13.13
N TYR A 70 6.21 -19.42 11.85
CA TYR A 70 5.23 -18.72 11.04
C TYR A 70 3.95 -19.54 10.83
N GLN A 71 4.06 -20.85 10.63
CA GLN A 71 2.89 -21.72 10.49
C GLN A 71 2.07 -21.74 11.79
N LEU A 72 2.72 -21.87 12.95
CA LEU A 72 2.05 -21.79 14.25
C LEU A 72 1.32 -20.46 14.45
N PHE A 73 1.91 -19.35 13.97
CA PHE A 73 1.25 -18.05 13.96
C PHE A 73 0.04 -18.01 13.01
N CYS A 74 0.15 -18.60 11.82
CA CYS A 74 -0.96 -18.71 10.86
C CYS A 74 -2.14 -19.49 11.45
N ASP A 75 -1.88 -20.57 12.18
CA ASP A 75 -2.90 -21.41 12.82
C ASP A 75 -3.66 -20.65 13.94
N SER A 76 -3.15 -19.50 14.39
CA SER A 76 -3.86 -18.63 15.34
C SER A 76 -4.99 -17.82 14.69
N PHE A 77 -5.06 -17.76 13.36
CA PHE A 77 -6.12 -17.08 12.63
C PHE A 77 -7.29 -18.05 12.38
N PRO A 78 -8.53 -17.65 12.70
CA PRO A 78 -9.70 -18.53 12.60
C PRO A 78 -10.28 -18.64 11.17
N PHE A 79 -9.66 -18.00 10.18
CA PHE A 79 -10.18 -17.92 8.81
C PHE A 79 -9.14 -18.42 7.82
N GLU A 80 -9.61 -19.08 6.76
CA GLU A 80 -8.76 -19.45 5.64
C GLU A 80 -8.52 -18.25 4.71
N THR A 81 -7.29 -18.11 4.23
CA THR A 81 -6.91 -17.03 3.33
C THR A 81 -7.42 -17.29 1.91
N THR A 82 -7.95 -16.26 1.25
CA THR A 82 -8.28 -16.34 -0.17
C THR A 82 -7.01 -16.36 -1.04
N PRO A 83 -7.08 -16.81 -2.31
CA PRO A 83 -5.92 -16.79 -3.20
C PRO A 83 -5.26 -15.41 -3.34
N ASP A 84 -6.08 -14.34 -3.44
CA ASP A 84 -5.58 -12.97 -3.54
C ASP A 84 -4.89 -12.51 -2.25
N GLN A 85 -5.44 -12.88 -1.09
CA GLN A 85 -4.81 -12.62 0.21
C GLN A 85 -3.48 -13.36 0.34
N ALA A 86 -3.44 -14.63 -0.03
CA ALA A 86 -2.21 -15.43 0.00
C ALA A 86 -1.14 -14.83 -0.93
N GLN A 87 -1.54 -14.33 -2.10
CA GLN A 87 -0.63 -13.64 -3.01
C GLN A 87 -0.06 -12.36 -2.39
N ALA A 88 -0.91 -11.54 -1.76
CA ALA A 88 -0.48 -10.32 -1.07
C ALA A 88 0.47 -10.63 0.11
N ILE A 89 0.15 -11.66 0.91
CA ILE A 89 0.97 -12.12 2.03
C ILE A 89 2.35 -12.57 1.52
N ASN A 90 2.38 -13.44 0.52
CA ASN A 90 3.63 -13.96 -0.05
C ASN A 90 4.50 -12.84 -0.64
N ALA A 91 3.88 -11.86 -1.30
CA ALA A 91 4.59 -10.71 -1.85
C ALA A 91 5.21 -9.84 -0.74
N VAL A 92 4.47 -9.57 0.34
CA VAL A 92 4.99 -8.83 1.52
C VAL A 92 6.14 -9.59 2.18
N LEU A 93 5.97 -10.89 2.45
CA LEU A 93 7.01 -11.69 3.09
C LEU A 93 8.27 -11.79 2.24
N SER A 94 8.12 -11.97 0.91
CA SER A 94 9.22 -12.00 -0.04
C SER A 94 10.02 -10.69 -0.01
N ASP A 95 9.33 -9.55 -0.04
CA ASP A 95 10.00 -8.25 -0.03
C ASP A 95 10.69 -7.98 1.31
N MET A 96 10.08 -8.40 2.43
CA MET A 96 10.73 -8.30 3.75
C MET A 96 11.98 -9.17 3.87
N CYS A 97 12.03 -10.33 3.21
CA CYS A 97 13.20 -11.21 3.25
C CYS A 97 14.36 -10.73 2.37
N GLN A 98 14.17 -9.69 1.55
CA GLN A 98 15.22 -9.14 0.69
C GLN A 98 16.08 -8.11 1.43
N PRO A 99 17.35 -7.93 1.03
CA PRO A 99 18.23 -6.89 1.57
C PRO A 99 17.87 -5.47 1.07
N LEU A 100 16.68 -5.29 0.51
CA LEU A 100 16.15 -4.01 0.00
C LEU A 100 15.03 -3.56 0.93
N ALA A 101 14.96 -2.26 1.24
CA ALA A 101 13.85 -1.77 2.03
C ALA A 101 12.52 -1.95 1.26
N MET A 102 11.49 -2.55 1.86
CA MET A 102 10.17 -2.81 1.22
C MET A 102 9.23 -1.58 1.18
N ASP A 103 8.82 -1.11 -0.01
CA ASP A 103 7.73 -0.12 -0.20
C ASP A 103 6.55 -0.80 -0.88
N ARG A 104 5.55 -1.22 -0.10
CA ARG A 104 4.42 -1.96 -0.67
C ARG A 104 3.10 -1.37 -0.22
N LEU A 105 2.26 -1.07 -1.21
CA LEU A 105 0.85 -0.72 -1.00
C LEU A 105 -0.03 -1.94 -1.22
N VAL A 106 -0.86 -2.26 -0.22
CA VAL A 106 -1.88 -3.32 -0.32
C VAL A 106 -3.25 -2.65 -0.39
N CYS A 107 -3.90 -2.75 -1.55
CA CYS A 107 -5.24 -2.24 -1.78
C CYS A 107 -6.27 -3.37 -1.71
N GLY A 108 -7.45 -3.10 -1.14
CA GLY A 108 -8.57 -4.02 -1.10
C GLY A 108 -9.75 -3.41 -0.36
N ASP A 109 -10.95 -3.96 -0.50
CA ASP A 109 -12.14 -3.42 0.14
C ASP A 109 -12.16 -3.68 1.65
N VAL A 110 -13.08 -3.01 2.36
CA VAL A 110 -13.30 -3.24 3.80
C VAL A 110 -13.68 -4.72 4.00
N GLY A 111 -13.01 -5.40 4.93
CA GLY A 111 -13.24 -6.82 5.21
C GLY A 111 -12.35 -7.81 4.45
N PHE A 112 -11.55 -7.37 3.48
CA PHE A 112 -10.67 -8.25 2.69
C PHE A 112 -9.38 -8.72 3.42
N GLY A 113 -9.33 -8.66 4.75
CA GLY A 113 -8.20 -9.22 5.51
C GLY A 113 -6.88 -8.43 5.42
N LYS A 114 -6.90 -7.15 5.02
CA LYS A 114 -5.68 -6.30 4.99
C LYS A 114 -4.96 -6.26 6.35
N THR A 115 -5.72 -6.29 7.44
CA THR A 115 -5.18 -6.35 8.80
C THR A 115 -4.36 -7.62 9.02
N GLU A 116 -4.81 -8.77 8.49
CA GLU A 116 -4.07 -10.04 8.63
C GLU A 116 -2.73 -10.00 7.89
N VAL A 117 -2.70 -9.41 6.69
CA VAL A 117 -1.44 -9.19 5.94
C VAL A 117 -0.45 -8.38 6.79
N ALA A 118 -0.91 -7.28 7.41
CA ALA A 118 -0.08 -6.46 8.28
C ALA A 118 0.36 -7.18 9.55
N MET A 119 -0.50 -7.99 10.17
CA MET A 119 -0.17 -8.76 11.38
C MET A 119 0.87 -9.85 11.10
N ARG A 120 0.78 -10.53 9.96
CA ARG A 120 1.78 -11.51 9.51
C ARG A 120 3.14 -10.87 9.24
N ALA A 121 3.16 -9.69 8.63
CA ALA A 121 4.38 -8.90 8.46
C ALA A 121 4.96 -8.46 9.81
N ALA A 122 4.11 -7.98 10.73
CA ALA A 122 4.54 -7.58 12.07
C ALA A 122 5.14 -8.75 12.86
N PHE A 123 4.57 -9.96 12.72
CA PHE A 123 5.08 -11.15 13.38
C PHE A 123 6.50 -11.48 12.91
N LEU A 124 6.73 -11.51 11.58
CA LEU A 124 8.06 -11.72 11.00
C LEU A 124 9.08 -10.69 11.54
N ALA A 125 8.67 -9.43 11.69
CA ALA A 125 9.55 -8.40 12.22
C ALA A 125 9.92 -8.62 13.70
N VAL A 126 8.93 -8.98 14.52
CA VAL A 126 9.13 -9.24 15.96
C VAL A 126 9.99 -10.49 16.19
N GLU A 127 9.79 -11.54 15.38
CA GLU A 127 10.60 -12.76 15.42
C GLU A 127 12.08 -12.48 15.15
N ASN A 128 12.38 -11.48 14.32
CA ASN A 128 13.73 -11.00 14.04
C ASN A 128 14.22 -9.94 15.04
N HIS A 129 13.59 -9.83 16.21
CA HIS A 129 13.90 -8.87 17.26
C HIS A 129 13.87 -7.40 16.80
N LYS A 130 12.99 -7.08 15.84
CA LYS A 130 12.73 -5.70 15.40
C LYS A 130 11.44 -5.16 15.99
N GLN A 131 11.40 -3.86 16.25
CA GLN A 131 10.20 -3.17 16.69
C GLN A 131 9.29 -2.86 15.49
N VAL A 132 7.98 -2.90 15.71
CA VAL A 132 6.96 -2.61 14.69
C VAL A 132 6.16 -1.39 15.14
N ALA A 133 5.97 -0.43 14.22
CA ALA A 133 5.12 0.72 14.42
C ALA A 133 3.92 0.65 13.45
N VAL A 134 2.71 0.85 13.98
CA VAL A 134 1.47 0.91 13.19
C VAL A 134 0.90 2.31 13.32
N LEU A 135 0.91 3.08 12.23
CA LEU A 135 0.36 4.43 12.18
C LEU A 135 -1.04 4.40 11.60
N VAL A 136 -1.98 5.05 12.29
CA VAL A 136 -3.40 5.13 11.89
C VAL A 136 -3.91 6.57 12.04
N PRO A 137 -4.88 7.00 11.22
CA PRO A 137 -5.29 8.41 11.18
C PRO A 137 -6.20 8.83 12.34
N THR A 138 -6.80 7.89 13.07
CA THR A 138 -7.71 8.19 14.18
C THR A 138 -7.49 7.26 15.38
N THR A 139 -7.80 7.77 16.58
CA THR A 139 -7.73 7.00 17.83
C THR A 139 -8.70 5.82 17.86
N LEU A 140 -9.86 5.94 17.20
CA LEU A 140 -10.83 4.84 17.05
C LEU A 140 -10.19 3.66 16.29
N LEU A 141 -9.52 3.93 15.17
CA LEU A 141 -8.81 2.88 14.42
C LEU A 141 -7.67 2.29 15.25
N ALA A 142 -6.96 3.11 16.03
CA ALA A 142 -5.90 2.62 16.92
C ALA A 142 -6.44 1.60 17.93
N GLN A 143 -7.58 1.91 18.56
CA GLN A 143 -8.26 0.99 19.47
C GLN A 143 -8.74 -0.28 18.76
N GLN A 144 -9.27 -0.17 17.55
CA GLN A 144 -9.69 -1.33 16.76
C GLN A 144 -8.51 -2.26 16.44
N HIS A 145 -7.40 -1.70 15.94
CA HIS A 145 -6.19 -2.47 15.66
C HIS A 145 -5.60 -3.09 16.93
N TYR A 146 -5.60 -2.36 18.05
CA TYR A 146 -5.16 -2.89 19.33
C TYR A 146 -6.03 -4.06 19.82
N GLY A 147 -7.35 -3.95 19.67
CA GLY A 147 -8.30 -5.01 20.03
C GLY A 147 -8.16 -6.26 19.16
N GLN A 148 -7.76 -6.11 17.90
CA GLN A 148 -7.62 -7.20 16.92
C GLN A 148 -6.24 -7.89 16.94
N LEU A 149 -5.30 -7.45 17.78
CA LEU A 149 -3.99 -8.10 17.91
C LEU A 149 -4.16 -9.58 18.31
N PRO A 150 -3.61 -10.52 17.52
CA PRO A 150 -3.74 -11.94 17.80
C PRO A 150 -2.99 -12.32 19.08
N ARG A 151 -3.39 -13.45 19.69
CA ARG A 151 -2.90 -13.91 21.00
C ARG A 151 -1.37 -13.94 21.15
N PRO A 152 -0.57 -14.34 20.14
CA PRO A 152 0.88 -14.33 20.24
C PRO A 152 1.47 -12.96 20.61
N PHE A 153 0.91 -11.85 20.09
CA PHE A 153 1.35 -10.50 20.49
C PHE A 153 0.95 -10.14 21.92
N ARG A 154 -0.19 -10.65 22.40
CA ARG A 154 -0.64 -10.39 23.77
C ARG A 154 0.22 -11.11 24.81
N GLN A 155 0.73 -12.31 24.50
CA GLN A 155 1.69 -12.99 25.38
C GLN A 155 3.03 -12.26 25.45
N LEU A 156 3.49 -11.69 24.33
CA LEU A 156 4.71 -10.88 24.29
C LEU A 156 4.56 -9.55 25.05
N ALA A 157 3.37 -8.96 25.08
CA ALA A 157 3.11 -7.72 25.81
C ALA A 157 2.88 -7.92 27.33
N GLY A 158 2.61 -9.15 27.78
CA GLY A 158 2.29 -9.47 29.18
C GLY A 158 3.48 -9.93 30.04
N THR A 159 4.71 -9.85 29.52
CA THR A 159 5.94 -10.17 30.26
C THR A 159 6.67 -8.88 30.67
N HIS A 160 6.02 -8.11 31.55
CA HIS A 160 6.66 -7.07 32.37
C HIS A 160 6.06 -7.10 33.77
#